data_AF-A0A150NY94-F1
#
_entry.id   AF-A0A150NY94-F1
#
_cell.length_a   1.000
_cell.length_b   1.000
_cell.length_c   1.000
_cell.angle_alpha   90.00
_cell.angle_beta   90.00
_cell.angle_gamma   90.00
#
_symmetry.space_group_name_H-M   'P 1'
#
loop_
_entity.id
_entity.type
_entity.pdbx_description
1 polymer ?
#
loop_
_entity_poly.entity_id
_entity_poly.type
_entity_poly.pdbx_seq_one_letter_code
_entity_poly.pdbx_strand_id
1 'polypeptide(L)'
;MNTAAPATNDATPDAARPAPPAPAGRRTSRRSSVLGRISVAAGLVLVAACGGEDGGDEHVAWKDMSFEERSEFMTDVVLPRMIEVFVEYDAKYANMTCATCHGSDGAARGYAMPTPQITPLPNTPEGFLEWVADPAHPDREAFGTFMYERVTPEMAALLEIPRFDPMTETGEFSCHYCHTLE
;
A
#
# COMPACT_ATOMS: atom_id res chain seq x y z
N MET A 1 32.02 5.79 -38.59
CA MET A 1 30.83 6.11 -39.40
C MET A 1 29.66 5.42 -38.74
N ASN A 2 28.71 6.18 -38.20
CA ASN A 2 27.30 5.85 -37.97
C ASN A 2 26.75 6.90 -36.99
N THR A 3 26.27 7.98 -37.59
CA THR A 3 25.60 9.11 -36.95
C THR A 3 24.12 8.75 -36.88
N ALA A 4 23.56 8.58 -35.68
CA ALA A 4 22.12 8.50 -35.48
C ALA A 4 21.60 9.90 -35.13
N ALA A 5 20.74 10.44 -35.98
CA ALA A 5 20.06 11.71 -35.79
C ALA A 5 18.98 11.61 -34.68
N PRO A 6 18.69 12.70 -33.95
CA PRO A 6 17.64 12.71 -32.95
C PRO A 6 16.24 12.78 -33.59
N ALA A 7 15.34 11.92 -33.13
CA ALA A 7 13.93 11.98 -33.46
C ALA A 7 13.27 13.17 -32.75
N THR A 8 12.69 14.08 -33.52
CA THR A 8 11.84 15.19 -33.06
C THR A 8 10.40 14.71 -32.96
N ASN A 9 9.79 14.77 -31.78
CA ASN A 9 8.35 14.56 -31.62
C ASN A 9 7.67 15.93 -31.56
N ASP A 10 7.06 16.32 -32.68
CA ASP A 10 6.17 17.46 -32.78
C ASP A 10 4.87 17.18 -32.01
N ALA A 11 4.51 18.11 -31.13
CA ALA A 11 3.26 18.11 -30.37
C ALA A 11 2.33 19.19 -30.92
N THR A 12 1.07 18.84 -31.21
CA THR A 12 -0.12 19.73 -31.13
C THR A 12 -1.40 18.94 -31.49
N PRO A 13 -2.62 19.41 -31.16
CA PRO A 13 -3.11 19.99 -29.91
C PRO A 13 -4.43 19.35 -29.40
N ASP A 14 -4.82 19.78 -28.18
CA ASP A 14 -6.15 19.84 -27.56
C ASP A 14 -7.37 19.25 -28.28
N ALA A 15 -8.03 18.31 -27.61
CA ALA A 15 -9.46 18.06 -27.73
C ALA A 15 -10.12 18.23 -26.36
N ALA A 16 -10.93 19.29 -26.25
CA ALA A 16 -11.66 19.67 -25.06
C ALA A 16 -12.61 18.57 -24.57
N ARG A 17 -12.59 18.30 -23.25
CA ARG A 17 -13.58 17.45 -22.57
C ARG A 17 -14.88 18.23 -22.33
N PRO A 18 -16.07 17.64 -22.58
CA PRO A 18 -17.34 18.29 -22.26
C PRO A 18 -17.64 18.26 -20.75
N ALA A 19 -18.28 19.34 -20.27
CA ALA A 19 -18.64 19.55 -18.87
C ALA A 19 -19.80 18.61 -18.41
N PRO A 20 -19.84 18.22 -17.12
CA PRO A 20 -20.92 17.43 -16.56
C PRO A 20 -22.20 18.26 -16.30
N PRO A 21 -23.40 17.65 -16.38
CA PRO A 21 -24.66 18.35 -16.10
C PRO A 21 -24.90 18.54 -14.59
N ALA A 22 -25.62 19.62 -14.25
CA ALA A 22 -25.98 20.00 -12.89
C ALA A 22 -27.05 19.09 -12.26
N PRO A 23 -27.00 18.83 -10.94
CA PRO A 23 -28.02 18.01 -10.27
C PRO A 23 -29.32 18.79 -10.01
N ALA A 24 -30.44 18.13 -10.34
CA ALA A 24 -31.80 18.60 -10.11
C ALA A 24 -32.17 18.52 -8.62
N GLY A 25 -32.72 19.61 -8.08
CA GLY A 25 -33.18 19.72 -6.70
C GLY A 25 -34.30 18.74 -6.34
N ARG A 26 -34.21 18.16 -5.14
CA ARG A 26 -35.23 17.26 -4.58
C ARG A 26 -36.00 17.93 -3.44
N ARG A 27 -37.32 17.85 -3.63
CA ARG A 27 -38.43 18.42 -2.87
C ARG A 27 -38.40 18.13 -1.38
N THR A 28 -38.79 19.16 -0.63
CA THR A 28 -39.19 19.15 0.79
C THR A 28 -40.30 18.12 1.06
N SER A 29 -40.08 17.20 2.00
CA SER A 29 -41.12 16.32 2.53
C SER A 29 -41.78 16.95 3.77
N ARG A 30 -43.11 16.89 3.77
CA ARG A 30 -43.99 17.46 4.78
C ARG A 30 -44.25 16.41 5.87
N ARG A 31 -44.21 16.87 7.12
CA ARG A 31 -44.55 16.19 8.38
C ARG A 31 -45.78 15.27 8.29
N SER A 32 -45.77 14.21 9.09
CA SER A 32 -46.90 13.91 9.98
C SER A 32 -46.45 13.09 11.19
N SER A 33 -46.80 13.61 12.36
CA SER A 33 -46.64 13.03 13.68
C SER A 33 -47.92 12.28 14.03
N VAL A 34 -47.83 11.02 14.48
CA VAL A 34 -48.88 10.39 15.28
C VAL A 34 -48.21 9.56 16.37
N LEU A 35 -48.38 10.02 17.61
CA LEU A 35 -48.16 9.27 18.84
C LEU A 35 -49.17 8.10 18.90
N GLY A 36 -48.68 6.89 19.15
CA GLY A 36 -49.48 5.71 19.46
C GLY A 36 -48.92 5.02 20.71
N ARG A 37 -49.79 4.82 21.69
CA ARG A 37 -49.54 4.42 23.08
C ARG A 37 -49.22 2.92 23.26
N ILE A 38 -48.33 2.64 24.22
CA ILE A 38 -48.41 1.65 25.32
C ILE A 38 -48.68 0.18 24.94
N SER A 39 -47.76 -0.72 25.32
CA SER A 39 -48.04 -1.86 26.22
C SER A 39 -46.77 -2.61 26.63
N VAL A 40 -46.60 -2.72 27.95
CA VAL A 40 -45.61 -3.55 28.65
C VAL A 40 -46.13 -4.98 28.69
N ALA A 41 -45.33 -5.95 28.26
CA ALA A 41 -45.51 -7.35 28.62
C ALA A 41 -44.13 -7.99 28.80
N ALA A 42 -43.81 -8.24 30.07
CA ALA A 42 -42.67 -9.05 30.48
C ALA A 42 -42.88 -10.50 30.05
N GLY A 43 -41.95 -11.03 29.26
CA GLY A 43 -41.84 -12.44 28.93
C GLY A 43 -40.42 -12.90 29.21
N LEU A 44 -40.24 -13.61 30.32
CA LEU A 44 -39.03 -14.35 30.64
C LEU A 44 -38.91 -15.50 29.63
N VAL A 45 -37.99 -15.40 28.67
CA VAL A 45 -37.65 -16.50 27.76
C VAL A 45 -36.25 -16.99 28.09
N LEU A 46 -36.18 -18.13 28.77
CA LEU A 46 -34.99 -18.98 28.83
C LEU A 46 -34.81 -19.62 27.45
N VAL A 47 -33.94 -19.04 26.62
CA VAL A 47 -33.43 -19.68 25.40
C VAL A 47 -32.08 -20.30 25.74
N ALA A 48 -32.08 -21.60 25.95
CA ALA A 48 -30.90 -22.43 25.69
C ALA A 48 -30.96 -22.79 24.20
N ALA A 49 -30.09 -22.21 23.37
CA ALA A 49 -29.84 -22.67 22.01
C ALA A 49 -28.60 -21.97 21.41
N CYS A 50 -27.66 -22.83 21.00
CA CYS A 50 -26.87 -22.76 19.78
C CYS A 50 -25.85 -21.62 19.61
N GLY A 51 -24.59 -22.06 19.51
CA GLY A 51 -23.69 -21.67 18.42
C GLY A 51 -23.65 -20.18 18.13
N GLY A 52 -22.70 -19.48 18.77
CA GLY A 52 -22.11 -18.33 18.12
C GLY A 52 -21.43 -18.82 16.86
N GLU A 53 -22.14 -18.80 15.73
CA GLU A 53 -21.51 -18.55 14.45
C GLU A 53 -20.97 -17.12 14.51
N ASP A 54 -19.82 -16.99 15.17
CA ASP A 54 -18.90 -15.90 14.92
C ASP A 54 -18.39 -16.12 13.49
N GLY A 55 -19.18 -15.71 12.51
CA GLY A 55 -18.74 -15.47 11.15
C GLY A 55 -17.80 -14.27 11.13
N GLY A 56 -16.72 -14.36 11.91
CA GLY A 56 -15.55 -13.54 11.69
C GLY A 56 -15.01 -13.94 10.34
N ASP A 57 -14.90 -12.98 9.43
CA ASP A 57 -14.05 -13.09 8.26
C ASP A 57 -12.71 -13.68 8.73
N GLU A 58 -12.48 -14.96 8.43
CA GLU A 58 -11.27 -15.66 8.82
C GLU A 58 -10.17 -15.13 7.90
N HIS A 59 -9.48 -14.08 8.35
CA HIS A 59 -8.35 -13.51 7.63
C HIS A 59 -7.27 -14.59 7.47
N VAL A 60 -7.01 -15.03 6.24
CA VAL A 60 -5.93 -15.95 5.92
C VAL A 60 -4.61 -15.22 6.14
N ALA A 61 -3.75 -15.73 7.03
CA ALA A 61 -2.44 -15.13 7.25
C ALA A 61 -1.63 -15.09 5.95
N TRP A 62 -0.88 -14.01 5.71
CA TRP A 62 -0.10 -13.81 4.47
C TRP A 62 0.74 -15.03 4.04
N LYS A 63 1.36 -15.71 5.00
CA LYS A 63 2.19 -16.90 4.76
C LYS A 63 1.40 -18.09 4.18
N ASP A 64 0.11 -18.16 4.45
CA ASP A 64 -0.79 -19.24 4.06
C ASP A 64 -1.63 -18.88 2.81
N MET A 65 -1.61 -17.62 2.36
CA MET A 65 -2.26 -17.18 1.13
C MET A 65 -1.65 -17.83 -0.13
N SER A 66 -2.52 -18.21 -1.06
CA SER A 66 -2.18 -18.54 -2.45
C SER A 66 -1.66 -17.32 -3.22
N PHE A 67 -1.13 -17.55 -4.43
CA PHE A 67 -0.67 -16.44 -5.28
C PHE A 67 -1.80 -15.47 -5.65
N GLU A 68 -3.00 -15.98 -5.92
CA GLU A 68 -4.17 -15.17 -6.27
C GLU A 68 -4.59 -14.30 -5.08
N GLU A 69 -4.73 -14.88 -3.89
CA GLU A 69 -5.03 -14.15 -2.66
C GLU A 69 -3.97 -13.09 -2.33
N ARG A 70 -2.68 -13.40 -2.51
CA ARG A 70 -1.60 -12.40 -2.34
C ARG A 70 -1.70 -11.27 -3.35
N SER A 71 -2.06 -11.56 -4.60
CA SER A 71 -2.23 -10.55 -5.65
C SER A 71 -3.40 -9.62 -5.32
N GLU A 72 -4.52 -10.15 -4.84
CA GLU A 72 -5.67 -9.38 -4.39
C GLU A 72 -5.32 -8.55 -3.15
N PHE A 73 -4.71 -9.15 -2.13
CA PHE A 73 -4.28 -8.44 -0.92
C PHE A 73 -3.28 -7.31 -1.23
N MET A 74 -2.33 -7.55 -2.13
CA MET A 74 -1.40 -6.52 -2.57
C MET A 74 -2.10 -5.37 -3.29
N THR A 75 -3.14 -5.67 -4.06
CA THR A 75 -3.89 -4.67 -4.85
C THR A 75 -4.84 -3.86 -3.99
N ASP A 76 -5.57 -4.52 -3.09
CA ASP A 76 -6.70 -3.94 -2.37
C ASP A 76 -6.30 -3.39 -0.99
N VAL A 77 -5.21 -3.89 -0.40
CA VAL A 77 -4.76 -3.50 0.94
C VAL A 77 -3.39 -2.83 0.89
N VAL A 78 -2.36 -3.52 0.39
CA VAL A 78 -0.98 -3.04 0.52
C VAL A 78 -0.72 -1.81 -0.34
N LEU A 79 -1.05 -1.85 -1.64
CA LEU A 79 -0.75 -0.75 -2.55
C LEU A 79 -1.47 0.56 -2.15
N PRO A 80 -2.78 0.57 -1.83
CA PRO A 80 -3.45 1.78 -1.36
C PRO A 80 -2.84 2.33 -0.08
N ARG A 81 -2.55 1.46 0.89
CA ARG A 81 -1.93 1.86 2.15
C ARG A 81 -0.52 2.43 1.95
N MET A 82 0.26 1.84 1.05
CA MET A 82 1.57 2.36 0.68
C MET A 82 1.50 3.68 -0.05
N ILE A 83 0.54 3.89 -0.95
CA ILE A 83 0.33 5.20 -1.55
C ILE A 83 0.09 6.27 -0.48
N GLU A 84 -0.74 6.00 0.53
CA GLU A 84 -0.96 6.95 1.64
C GLU A 84 0.34 7.30 2.37
N VAL A 85 1.09 6.28 2.81
CA VAL A 85 2.35 6.47 3.57
C VAL A 85 3.39 7.24 2.76
N PHE A 86 3.51 6.95 1.46
CA PHE A 86 4.46 7.65 0.59
C PHE A 86 4.00 9.07 0.24
N VAL A 87 2.69 9.31 0.06
CA VAL A 87 2.14 10.65 -0.17
C VAL A 87 2.26 11.55 1.06
N GLU A 88 2.16 10.99 2.27
CA GLU A 88 2.46 11.72 3.52
C GLU A 88 3.90 12.25 3.55
N TYR A 89 4.85 11.51 2.97
CA TYR A 89 6.23 11.96 2.84
C TYR A 89 6.40 12.99 1.71
N ASP A 90 5.89 12.68 0.52
CA ASP A 90 5.94 13.58 -0.64
C ASP A 90 4.79 13.27 -1.62
N ALA A 91 3.99 14.29 -1.95
CA ALA A 91 2.84 14.16 -2.83
C ALA A 91 3.17 13.63 -4.23
N LYS A 92 4.44 13.67 -4.67
CA LYS A 92 4.87 13.11 -5.96
C LYS A 92 4.61 11.59 -6.07
N TYR A 93 4.47 10.88 -4.95
CA TYR A 93 4.23 9.44 -4.93
C TYR A 93 2.76 9.02 -5.10
N ALA A 94 1.85 9.94 -5.46
CA ALA A 94 0.43 9.62 -5.63
C ALA A 94 0.11 8.60 -6.74
N ASN A 95 1.04 8.33 -7.65
CA ASN A 95 0.84 7.46 -8.82
C ASN A 95 1.67 6.16 -8.75
N MET A 96 1.91 5.64 -7.55
CA MET A 96 2.58 4.33 -7.41
C MET A 96 1.74 3.21 -8.03
N THR A 97 2.43 2.20 -8.54
CA THR A 97 1.82 1.01 -9.14
C THR A 97 2.59 -0.23 -8.67
N CYS A 98 2.15 -1.42 -9.06
CA CYS A 98 2.87 -2.67 -8.80
C CYS A 98 4.35 -2.59 -9.27
N ALA A 99 4.60 -1.88 -10.39
CA ALA A 99 5.94 -1.72 -10.95
C ALA A 99 6.87 -0.85 -10.09
N THR A 100 6.33 0.00 -9.22
CA THR A 100 7.14 0.81 -8.30
C THR A 100 7.94 -0.08 -7.33
N CYS A 101 7.33 -1.18 -6.87
CA CYS A 101 7.98 -2.11 -5.96
C CYS A 101 8.59 -3.31 -6.70
N HIS A 102 7.85 -3.91 -7.65
CA HIS A 102 8.26 -5.18 -8.26
C HIS A 102 9.11 -5.01 -9.53
N GLY A 103 9.25 -3.78 -10.02
CA GLY A 103 9.88 -3.46 -11.31
C GLY A 103 8.92 -3.61 -12.49
N SER A 104 9.32 -3.04 -13.62
CA SER A 104 8.57 -3.14 -14.90
C SER A 104 8.43 -4.57 -15.42
N ASP A 105 9.28 -5.49 -14.98
CA ASP A 105 9.26 -6.91 -15.32
C ASP A 105 8.53 -7.77 -14.26
N GLY A 106 7.89 -7.14 -13.28
CA GLY A 106 7.29 -7.82 -12.13
C GLY A 106 6.37 -8.98 -12.53
N ALA A 107 5.45 -8.76 -13.47
CA ALA A 107 4.54 -9.80 -13.94
C ALA A 107 5.28 -11.03 -14.53
N ALA A 108 6.36 -10.81 -15.28
CA ALA A 108 7.16 -11.89 -15.86
C ALA A 108 7.93 -12.70 -14.80
N ARG A 109 8.24 -12.08 -13.65
CA ARG A 109 8.92 -12.71 -12.50
C ARG A 109 7.94 -13.18 -11.41
N GLY A 110 6.64 -13.18 -11.68
CA GLY A 110 5.62 -13.53 -10.67
C GLY A 110 5.64 -12.58 -9.46
N TYR A 111 5.98 -11.31 -9.68
CA TYR A 111 6.13 -10.26 -8.68
C TYR A 111 7.14 -10.59 -7.56
N ALA A 112 8.11 -11.46 -7.82
CA ALA A 112 9.14 -11.80 -6.85
C ALA A 112 9.98 -10.58 -6.43
N MET A 113 10.30 -10.54 -5.14
CA MET A 113 11.18 -9.54 -4.52
C MET A 113 12.40 -10.23 -3.91
N PRO A 114 13.57 -9.57 -3.84
CA PRO A 114 13.83 -8.21 -4.33
C PRO A 114 13.82 -8.09 -5.86
N THR A 115 13.71 -6.86 -6.35
CA THR A 115 13.83 -6.54 -7.78
C THR A 115 15.17 -5.82 -8.03
N PRO A 116 15.88 -6.10 -9.14
CA PRO A 116 17.09 -5.36 -9.50
C PRO A 116 16.79 -3.93 -9.97
N GLN A 117 15.51 -3.56 -10.11
CA GLN A 117 15.08 -2.21 -10.54
C GLN A 117 14.93 -1.24 -9.37
N ILE A 118 15.05 -1.71 -8.12
CA ILE A 118 15.19 -0.87 -6.93
C ILE A 118 16.68 -0.70 -6.66
N THR A 119 17.10 0.49 -6.22
CA THR A 119 18.49 0.81 -5.89
C THR A 119 19.09 -0.24 -4.94
N PRO A 120 20.19 -0.93 -5.34
CA PRO A 120 20.93 -1.80 -4.44
C PRO A 120 21.44 -1.03 -3.22
N LEU A 121 21.52 -1.71 -2.08
CA LEU A 121 22.05 -1.13 -0.85
C LEU A 121 23.36 -1.82 -0.45
N PRO A 122 24.32 -1.09 0.14
CA PRO A 122 25.50 -1.71 0.73
C PRO A 122 25.14 -2.77 1.77
N ASN A 123 25.89 -3.87 1.80
CA ASN A 123 25.68 -4.99 2.72
C ASN A 123 26.37 -4.84 4.09
N THR A 124 27.13 -3.76 4.31
CA THR A 124 27.77 -3.44 5.59
C THR A 124 27.21 -2.16 6.21
N PRO A 125 27.16 -2.07 7.56
CA PRO A 125 26.78 -0.84 8.25
C PRO A 125 27.63 0.37 7.83
N GLU A 126 28.95 0.19 7.74
CA GLU A 126 29.88 1.27 7.35
C GLU A 126 29.62 1.72 5.92
N GLY A 127 29.46 0.77 4.99
CA GLY A 127 29.15 1.09 3.59
C GLY A 127 27.81 1.80 3.43
N PHE A 128 26.81 1.40 4.22
CA PHE A 128 25.50 2.07 4.21
C PHE A 128 25.60 3.51 4.72
N LEU A 129 26.36 3.75 5.81
CA LEU A 129 26.59 5.09 6.36
C LEU A 129 27.32 6.00 5.36
N GLU A 130 28.32 5.48 4.64
CA GLU A 130 28.98 6.23 3.56
C GLU A 130 28.03 6.53 2.41
N TRP A 131 27.18 5.57 2.02
CA TRP A 131 26.22 5.72 0.93
C TRP A 131 25.14 6.77 1.22
N VAL A 132 24.61 6.84 2.45
CA VAL A 132 23.62 7.86 2.84
C VAL A 132 24.24 9.24 3.00
N ALA A 133 25.51 9.34 3.38
CA ALA A 133 26.23 10.59 3.57
C ALA A 133 26.81 11.19 2.28
N ASP A 134 26.61 10.52 1.13
CA ASP A 134 27.11 10.95 -0.16
C ASP A 134 26.55 12.33 -0.56
N PRO A 135 27.39 13.38 -0.67
CA PRO A 135 26.92 14.73 -0.99
C PRO A 135 26.34 14.85 -2.40
N ALA A 136 26.58 13.89 -3.30
CA ALA A 136 25.94 13.86 -4.61
C ALA A 136 24.45 13.46 -4.54
N HIS A 137 24.02 12.88 -3.41
CA HIS A 137 22.67 12.39 -3.19
C HIS A 137 22.15 12.82 -1.80
N PRO A 138 21.95 14.14 -1.60
CA PRO A 138 21.62 14.71 -0.29
C PRO A 138 20.26 14.27 0.26
N ASP A 139 19.42 13.64 -0.55
CA ASP A 139 18.11 13.12 -0.17
C ASP A 139 18.16 11.70 0.42
N ARG A 140 19.28 10.96 0.27
CA ARG A 140 19.39 9.57 0.73
C ARG A 140 19.20 9.40 2.22
N GLU A 141 19.74 10.30 3.03
CA GLU A 141 19.57 10.24 4.49
C GLU A 141 18.09 10.36 4.86
N ALA A 142 17.42 11.44 4.43
CA ALA A 142 16.02 11.67 4.74
C ALA A 142 15.09 10.58 4.19
N PHE A 143 15.34 10.13 2.95
CA PHE A 143 14.54 9.07 2.33
C PHE A 143 14.81 7.70 2.96
N GLY A 144 16.06 7.40 3.32
CA GLY A 144 16.45 6.20 4.04
C GLY A 144 15.81 6.12 5.42
N THR A 145 15.78 7.22 6.16
CA THR A 145 15.06 7.33 7.43
C THR A 145 13.56 7.09 7.24
N PHE A 146 12.93 7.73 6.25
CA PHE A 146 11.53 7.48 5.91
C PHE A 146 11.27 5.99 5.61
N MET A 147 12.12 5.34 4.80
CA MET A 147 12.01 3.93 4.50
C MET A 147 12.10 3.07 5.76
N TYR A 148 13.08 3.33 6.63
CA TYR A 148 13.30 2.57 7.85
C TYR A 148 12.21 2.78 8.91
N GLU A 149 11.73 4.01 9.08
CA GLU A 149 10.81 4.37 10.16
C GLU A 149 9.33 4.24 9.78
N ARG A 150 8.99 4.36 8.50
CA ARG A 150 7.59 4.37 8.04
C ARG A 150 7.24 3.21 7.13
N VAL A 151 8.06 2.94 6.11
CA VAL A 151 7.72 1.93 5.09
C VAL A 151 7.97 0.50 5.60
N THR A 152 9.17 0.21 6.08
CA THR A 152 9.54 -1.13 6.59
C THR A 152 8.62 -1.65 7.70
N PRO A 153 8.26 -0.88 8.75
CA PRO A 153 7.36 -1.39 9.80
C PRO A 153 5.94 -1.58 9.30
N GLU A 154 5.42 -0.71 8.43
CA GLU A 154 4.08 -0.84 7.88
C GLU A 154 3.99 -2.08 6.97
N MET A 155 4.98 -2.33 6.12
CA MET A 155 5.05 -3.55 5.30
C MET A 155 5.17 -4.82 6.16
N ALA A 156 6.02 -4.81 7.18
CA ALA A 156 6.15 -5.92 8.12
C ALA A 156 4.81 -6.23 8.80
N ALA A 157 4.08 -5.19 9.22
CA ALA A 157 2.77 -5.34 9.86
C ALA A 157 1.70 -5.88 8.90
N LEU A 158 1.59 -5.32 7.69
CA LEU A 158 0.62 -5.75 6.68
C LEU A 158 0.84 -7.20 6.23
N LEU A 159 2.10 -7.63 6.13
CA LEU A 159 2.43 -8.99 5.70
C LEU A 159 2.54 -9.97 6.87
N GLU A 160 2.32 -9.51 8.10
CA GLU A 160 2.48 -10.30 9.33
C GLU A 160 3.86 -10.98 9.43
N ILE A 161 4.90 -10.33 8.89
CA ILE A 161 6.27 -10.82 8.95
C ILE A 161 6.99 -10.03 10.04
N PRO A 162 7.57 -10.69 11.07
CA PRO A 162 8.29 -9.98 12.12
C PRO A 162 9.39 -9.09 11.53
N ARG A 163 9.36 -7.80 11.87
CA ARG A 163 10.42 -6.86 11.48
C ARG A 163 11.73 -7.25 12.16
N PHE A 164 12.83 -7.16 11.43
CA PHE A 164 14.18 -7.31 11.99
C PHE A 164 14.47 -6.22 13.03
N ASP A 165 14.88 -6.65 14.21
CA ASP A 165 15.40 -5.83 15.30
C ASP A 165 16.93 -6.01 15.38
N PRO A 166 17.73 -4.97 15.10
CA PRO A 166 19.18 -5.06 15.16
C PRO A 166 19.74 -5.20 16.58
N MET A 167 18.96 -4.89 17.62
CA MET A 167 19.40 -5.00 19.02
C MET A 167 19.34 -6.44 19.52
N THR A 168 18.36 -7.20 19.07
CA THR A 168 18.16 -8.61 19.44
C THR A 168 18.59 -9.57 18.34
N GLU A 169 18.90 -9.07 17.14
CA GLU A 169 19.19 -9.85 15.94
C GLU A 169 18.07 -10.84 15.57
N THR A 170 16.81 -10.45 15.83
CA THR A 170 15.63 -11.29 15.57
C THR A 170 14.68 -10.64 14.58
N GLY A 171 13.88 -11.46 13.89
CA GLY A 171 12.93 -11.00 12.89
C GLY A 171 13.46 -11.21 11.48
N GLU A 172 12.56 -11.13 10.51
CA GLU A 172 12.83 -11.51 9.13
C GLU A 172 12.73 -10.29 8.22
N PHE A 173 11.65 -9.50 8.30
CA PHE A 173 11.40 -8.39 7.39
C PHE A 173 12.36 -7.22 7.63
N SER A 174 13.19 -6.92 6.63
CA SER A 174 14.19 -5.84 6.66
C SER A 174 14.47 -5.33 5.24
N CYS A 175 15.40 -4.40 5.07
CA CYS A 175 15.71 -3.71 3.81
C CYS A 175 15.88 -4.66 2.61
N HIS A 176 16.47 -5.83 2.85
CA HIS A 176 16.74 -6.87 1.84
C HIS A 176 15.48 -7.53 1.25
N TYR A 177 14.30 -7.35 1.85
CA TYR A 177 13.03 -7.80 1.25
C TYR A 177 12.67 -7.00 0.00
N CYS A 178 13.19 -5.78 -0.13
CA CYS A 178 12.93 -4.92 -1.29
C CYS A 178 14.18 -4.67 -2.12
N HIS A 179 15.32 -4.47 -1.44
CA HIS A 179 16.58 -4.11 -2.05
C HIS A 179 17.48 -5.34 -2.23
N THR A 180 18.18 -5.43 -3.36
CA THR A 180 19.37 -6.28 -3.42
C THR A 180 20.48 -5.68 -2.57
N LEU A 181 21.32 -6.52 -1.97
CA LEU A 181 22.49 -6.07 -1.20
C LEU A 181 23.78 -6.33 -1.98
N GLU A 182 24.74 -5.40 -1.90
CA GLU A 182 26.06 -5.47 -2.56
C GLU A 182 27.23 -5.19 -1.62
#